data_AF-A0A401KU04-F1
#
_entry.id   AF-A0A401KU04-F1
#
_cell.length_a   1.000
_cell.length_b   1.000
_cell.length_c   1.000
_cell.angle_alpha   90.00
_cell.angle_beta   90.00
_cell.angle_gamma   90.00
#
_symmetry.space_group_name_H-M   'P 1'
#
loop_
_entity.id
_entity.type
_entity.pdbx_description
1 polymer ?
#
loop_
_entity_poly.entity_id
_entity_poly.type
_entity_poly.pdbx_seq_one_letter_code
_entity_poly.pdbx_strand_id
1 'polypeptide(L)'
;MAPKRSRDDTTTADEKRETTSDAPVKKRKGFSVGPANLPDGTYRRKTQKIKNDLIQKAKVKKAYAKVRAAELAAAPSRPIYTDDAQNQDEDNKRADPAPASLELHPDRQAMLDQPAPEPEPTRARPQRGEKRNAKGRRERKPKPSAFAREMEIAEQRRKEAEKRREEREFRQKDREAMARAKRPDQTGKRRLGRESKVLLGRVERMVGKA
;
A
#
# COMPACT_ATOMS: atom_id res chain seq x y z
N MET A 1 -11.12 -32.09 70.83
CA MET A 1 -10.26 -31.02 70.27
C MET A 1 -9.55 -31.60 69.05
N ALA A 2 -9.90 -31.14 67.85
CA ALA A 2 -9.25 -31.56 66.60
C ALA A 2 -8.24 -30.47 66.18
N PRO A 3 -7.03 -30.82 65.70
CA PRO A 3 -6.06 -29.83 65.27
C PRO A 3 -6.54 -29.14 63.99
N LYS A 4 -6.50 -27.81 64.01
CA LYS A 4 -6.84 -26.93 62.89
C LYS A 4 -5.82 -27.16 61.76
N ARG A 5 -6.32 -27.43 60.55
CA ARG A 5 -5.52 -27.55 59.32
C ARG A 5 -4.78 -26.23 59.06
N SER A 6 -3.45 -26.28 58.98
CA SER A 6 -2.61 -25.15 58.59
C SER A 6 -2.82 -24.82 57.11
N ARG A 7 -3.09 -23.55 56.82
CA ARG A 7 -3.28 -23.03 55.46
C ARG A 7 -2.12 -22.12 55.07
N ASP A 8 -1.55 -22.49 53.92
CA ASP A 8 -0.81 -21.74 52.89
C ASP A 8 0.57 -21.08 53.16
N ASP A 9 1.34 -21.13 52.07
CA ASP A 9 2.50 -20.35 51.64
C ASP A 9 3.89 -20.71 52.17
N THR A 10 4.99 -20.78 51.39
CA THR A 10 5.30 -20.68 49.95
C THR A 10 6.77 -21.16 49.79
N THR A 11 7.21 -21.39 48.54
CA THR A 11 8.62 -21.42 48.08
C THR A 11 9.52 -22.60 48.46
N THR A 12 9.56 -23.61 47.58
CA THR A 12 10.82 -24.13 47.01
C THR A 12 10.53 -24.63 45.59
N ALA A 13 10.73 -23.72 44.64
CA ALA A 13 10.66 -23.94 43.20
C ALA A 13 12.00 -24.45 42.63
N ASP A 14 12.73 -25.26 43.39
CA ASP A 14 14.05 -25.78 42.99
C ASP A 14 14.20 -27.23 43.48
N GLU A 15 13.53 -28.16 42.81
CA GLU A 15 14.06 -29.52 42.67
C GLU A 15 13.99 -29.94 41.21
N LYS A 16 15.18 -30.00 40.61
CA LYS A 16 15.51 -30.56 39.30
C LYS A 16 14.77 -31.88 39.07
N ARG A 17 13.90 -31.93 38.06
CA ARG A 17 13.70 -33.14 37.25
C ARG A 17 14.29 -32.91 35.87
N GLU A 18 15.53 -33.37 35.72
CA GLU A 18 16.13 -33.66 34.43
C GLU A 18 15.40 -34.87 33.85
N THR A 19 14.51 -34.63 32.88
CA THR A 19 14.04 -35.67 31.97
C THR A 19 14.11 -35.13 30.55
N THR A 20 15.07 -35.66 29.82
CA THR A 20 15.28 -35.54 28.38
C THR A 20 14.02 -35.96 27.62
N SER A 21 13.26 -35.00 27.11
CA SER A 21 12.31 -35.23 26.04
C SER A 21 12.05 -33.91 25.31
N ASP A 22 12.32 -33.90 24.01
CA ASP A 22 12.35 -32.75 23.10
C ASP A 22 10.95 -32.20 22.74
N ALA A 23 9.98 -32.33 23.64
CA ALA A 23 8.60 -31.91 23.42
C ALA A 23 8.20 -30.86 24.48
N PRO A 24 7.75 -29.66 24.08
CA PRO A 24 7.39 -28.63 25.03
C PRO A 24 6.11 -29.03 25.77
N VAL A 25 6.24 -29.31 27.08
CA VAL A 25 5.12 -29.57 27.98
C VAL A 25 4.20 -28.35 28.00
N LYS A 26 3.02 -28.49 27.39
CA LYS A 26 2.01 -27.41 27.33
C LYS A 26 1.44 -27.18 28.73
N LYS A 27 1.93 -26.14 29.42
CA LYS A 27 1.37 -25.68 30.70
C LYS A 27 -0.10 -25.31 30.50
N ARG A 28 -0.99 -25.88 31.32
CA ARG A 28 -2.45 -25.63 31.27
C ARG A 28 -2.69 -24.15 31.62
N LYS A 29 -3.33 -23.39 30.72
CA LYS A 29 -3.71 -22.00 31.00
C LYS A 29 -4.76 -21.98 32.11
N GLY A 30 -4.52 -21.18 33.15
CA GLY A 30 -5.49 -20.94 34.23
C GLY A 30 -6.77 -20.26 33.72
N PHE A 31 -7.69 -19.96 34.64
CA PHE A 31 -9.01 -19.40 34.34
C PHE A 31 -8.90 -18.12 33.48
N SER A 32 -9.26 -18.23 32.19
CA SER A 32 -9.24 -17.13 31.24
C SER A 32 -10.59 -16.41 31.28
N VAL A 33 -10.63 -15.22 31.86
CA VAL A 33 -11.85 -14.42 31.95
C VAL A 33 -12.11 -13.76 30.60
N GLY A 34 -13.09 -14.28 29.86
CA GLY A 34 -13.59 -13.69 28.62
C GLY A 34 -13.21 -14.47 27.34
N PRO A 35 -13.95 -14.24 26.24
CA PRO A 35 -13.71 -14.93 24.97
C PRO A 35 -12.27 -14.74 24.49
N ALA A 36 -11.61 -15.81 24.00
CA ALA A 36 -10.25 -15.76 23.47
C ALA A 36 -10.06 -14.79 22.27
N ASN A 37 -11.17 -14.37 21.67
CA ASN A 37 -11.25 -13.38 20.59
C ASN A 37 -11.66 -11.99 21.09
N LEU A 38 -11.43 -11.68 22.37
CA LEU A 38 -11.52 -10.30 22.84
C LEU A 38 -10.57 -9.47 21.98
N PRO A 39 -10.98 -8.28 21.50
CA PRO A 39 -10.11 -7.45 20.68
C PRO A 39 -8.91 -7.02 21.52
N ASP A 40 -7.85 -7.85 21.46
CA ASP A 40 -6.52 -7.53 21.94
C ASP A 40 -6.21 -6.17 21.31
N GLY A 41 -6.15 -5.13 22.15
CA GLY A 41 -6.37 -3.75 21.73
C GLY A 41 -5.54 -3.36 20.50
N THR A 42 -5.96 -2.30 19.80
CA THR A 42 -5.37 -1.87 18.51
C THR A 42 -3.83 -1.90 18.45
N TYR A 43 -3.15 -1.64 19.58
CA TYR A 43 -1.70 -1.70 19.70
C TYR A 43 -1.10 -3.12 19.82
N ARG A 44 -1.77 -4.09 20.45
CA ARG A 44 -1.30 -5.50 20.50
C ARG A 44 -1.33 -6.16 19.13
N ARG A 45 -2.38 -5.92 18.33
CA ARG A 45 -2.46 -6.41 16.94
C ARG A 45 -1.37 -5.81 16.05
N LYS A 46 -1.09 -4.51 16.18
CA LYS A 46 -0.01 -3.85 15.42
C LYS A 46 1.36 -4.41 15.79
N THR A 47 1.66 -4.59 17.08
CA THR A 47 2.93 -5.17 17.51
C THR A 47 3.10 -6.62 17.09
N GLN A 48 2.05 -7.44 17.18
CA GLN A 48 2.06 -8.81 16.63
C GLN A 48 2.28 -8.81 15.11
N LYS A 49 1.62 -7.92 14.36
CA LYS A 49 1.83 -7.77 12.91
C LYS A 49 3.27 -7.38 12.57
N ILE A 50 3.83 -6.38 13.27
CA ILE A 50 5.22 -5.93 13.07
C ILE A 50 6.19 -7.08 13.35
N LYS A 51 6.00 -7.83 14.44
CA LYS A 51 6.83 -8.99 14.79
C LYS A 51 6.75 -10.07 13.71
N ASN A 52 5.54 -10.44 13.29
CA ASN A 52 5.34 -11.46 12.27
C ASN A 52 5.95 -11.04 10.92
N ASP A 53 5.78 -9.78 10.51
CA ASP A 53 6.35 -9.23 9.27
C ASP A 53 7.89 -9.24 9.30
N LEU A 54 8.50 -8.85 10.43
CA LEU A 54 9.96 -8.89 10.61
C LEU A 54 10.49 -10.34 10.48
N ILE A 55 9.83 -11.30 11.12
CA ILE A 55 10.20 -12.71 11.07
C ILE A 55 10.06 -13.26 9.64
N GLN A 56 8.99 -12.93 8.93
CA GLN A 56 8.77 -13.37 7.55
C GLN A 56 9.84 -12.80 6.61
N LYS A 57 10.15 -11.51 6.70
CA LYS A 57 11.23 -10.87 5.93
C LYS A 57 12.58 -11.53 6.17
N ALA A 58 12.90 -11.84 7.43
CA ALA A 58 14.14 -12.54 7.77
C ALA A 58 14.18 -13.97 7.18
N LYS A 59 13.05 -14.70 7.22
CA LYS A 59 12.95 -16.03 6.61
C LYS A 59 13.14 -15.99 5.10
N VAL A 60 12.49 -15.06 4.40
CA VAL A 60 12.63 -14.88 2.96
C VAL A 60 14.07 -14.54 2.59
N LYS A 61 14.71 -13.60 3.31
CA LYS A 61 16.12 -13.26 3.10
C LYS A 61 17.05 -14.46 3.31
N LYS A 62 16.81 -15.26 4.35
CA LYS A 62 17.61 -16.46 4.63
C LYS A 62 17.43 -17.52 3.53
N ALA A 63 16.19 -17.76 3.10
CA ALA A 63 15.89 -18.69 2.02
C ALA A 63 16.51 -18.24 0.70
N TYR A 64 16.39 -16.95 0.36
CA TYR A 64 16.99 -16.35 -0.82
C TYR A 64 18.52 -16.45 -0.79
N ALA A 65 19.16 -16.12 0.34
CA ALA A 65 20.60 -16.26 0.49
C ALA A 65 21.05 -17.72 0.31
N LYS A 66 20.27 -18.69 0.80
CA LYS A 66 20.54 -20.12 0.62
C LYS A 66 20.45 -20.54 -0.85
N VAL A 67 19.40 -20.11 -1.56
CA VAL A 67 19.21 -20.40 -2.99
C VAL A 67 20.32 -19.74 -3.80
N ARG A 68 20.60 -18.46 -3.56
CA ARG A 68 21.68 -17.72 -4.24
C ARG A 68 23.05 -18.36 -4.03
N ALA A 69 23.35 -18.83 -2.82
CA ALA A 69 24.60 -19.54 -2.55
C ALA A 69 24.67 -20.88 -3.28
N ALA A 70 23.56 -21.64 -3.32
CA ALA A 70 23.48 -22.88 -4.07
C ALA A 70 23.60 -22.65 -5.58
N GLU A 71 22.98 -21.61 -6.12
CA GLU A 71 23.07 -21.21 -7.52
C GLU A 71 24.48 -20.74 -7.89
N LEU A 72 25.15 -19.96 -7.04
CA LEU A 72 26.55 -19.57 -7.28
C LEU A 72 27.51 -20.76 -7.19
N ALA A 73 27.25 -21.73 -6.32
CA ALA A 73 28.04 -22.96 -6.23
C ALA A 73 27.77 -23.92 -7.40
N ALA A 74 26.55 -23.93 -7.94
CA ALA A 74 26.15 -24.75 -9.08
C ALA A 74 26.39 -24.05 -10.44
N ALA A 75 26.64 -22.75 -10.45
CA ALA A 75 26.89 -22.00 -11.68
C ALA A 75 28.25 -22.41 -12.26
N PRO A 76 28.31 -22.83 -13.54
CA PRO A 76 29.59 -22.97 -14.22
C PRO A 76 30.25 -21.58 -14.31
N SER A 77 31.58 -21.53 -14.18
CA SER A 77 32.37 -20.30 -14.32
C SER A 77 32.01 -19.62 -15.63
N ARG A 78 31.20 -18.55 -15.56
CA ARG A 78 30.88 -17.74 -16.73
C ARG A 78 32.06 -16.81 -16.99
N PRO A 79 32.71 -16.87 -18.16
CA PRO A 79 33.80 -15.97 -18.47
C PRO A 79 33.29 -14.53 -18.51
N ILE A 80 34.07 -13.61 -17.94
CA ILE A 80 33.77 -12.20 -17.69
C ILE A 80 33.42 -11.41 -18.98
N TYR A 81 33.61 -12.00 -20.18
CA TYR A 81 33.46 -11.32 -21.46
C TYR A 81 32.03 -11.32 -22.06
N THR A 82 31.05 -12.00 -21.44
CA THR A 82 29.69 -12.16 -22.03
C THR A 82 28.58 -11.35 -21.34
N ASP A 83 28.90 -10.27 -20.62
CA ASP A 83 27.89 -9.49 -19.89
C ASP A 83 27.21 -8.40 -20.73
N ASP A 84 27.76 -8.03 -21.90
CA ASP A 84 27.18 -6.99 -22.77
C ASP A 84 26.13 -7.51 -23.78
N ALA A 85 25.98 -8.82 -23.95
CA ALA A 85 25.17 -9.41 -25.02
C ALA A 85 23.72 -9.79 -24.63
N GLN A 86 23.31 -9.64 -23.35
CA GLN A 86 21.99 -10.16 -22.90
C GLN A 86 20.86 -9.11 -22.81
N ASN A 87 21.03 -7.92 -23.39
CA ASN A 87 19.96 -6.89 -23.42
C ASN A 87 19.49 -6.51 -24.84
N GLN A 88 19.79 -7.29 -25.88
CA GLN A 88 19.30 -7.03 -27.24
C GLN A 88 19.00 -8.34 -27.97
N ASP A 89 17.86 -8.96 -27.70
CA ASP A 89 17.33 -10.03 -28.55
C ASP A 89 15.81 -9.88 -28.67
N GLU A 90 15.37 -8.89 -29.44
CA GLU A 90 14.15 -9.00 -30.24
C GLU A 90 14.59 -8.71 -31.69
N ASP A 91 14.28 -9.65 -32.58
CA ASP A 91 14.45 -9.63 -34.03
C ASP A 91 15.85 -9.77 -34.64
N ASN A 92 16.23 -11.02 -34.95
CA ASN A 92 17.21 -11.27 -36.01
C ASN A 92 16.78 -12.42 -36.94
N LYS A 93 16.17 -12.07 -38.08
CA LYS A 93 16.10 -12.94 -39.26
C LYS A 93 17.37 -12.71 -40.11
N ARG A 94 18.20 -13.74 -40.13
CA ARG A 94 19.25 -14.13 -41.10
C ARG A 94 19.42 -13.23 -42.34
N ALA A 95 20.62 -12.68 -42.50
CA ALA A 95 21.31 -12.53 -43.78
C ALA A 95 22.83 -12.54 -43.53
N ASP A 96 23.58 -13.20 -44.40
CA ASP A 96 25.02 -13.46 -44.30
C ASP A 96 25.88 -12.18 -44.23
N PRO A 97 27.07 -12.19 -43.59
CA PRO A 97 27.92 -11.02 -43.48
C PRO A 97 28.70 -10.78 -44.79
N ALA A 98 28.19 -9.90 -45.64
CA ALA A 98 28.97 -9.32 -46.74
C ALA A 98 30.11 -8.44 -46.17
N PRO A 99 31.27 -8.34 -46.84
CA PRO A 99 32.39 -7.52 -46.35
C PRO A 99 31.94 -6.08 -46.19
N ALA A 100 32.21 -5.49 -45.03
CA ALA A 100 31.86 -4.11 -44.71
C ALA A 100 32.53 -3.16 -45.71
N SER A 101 31.81 -2.83 -46.79
CA SER A 101 32.17 -1.73 -47.66
C SER A 101 32.13 -0.46 -46.82
N LEU A 102 33.14 0.38 -46.95
CA LEU A 102 33.24 1.69 -46.29
C LEU A 102 32.21 2.70 -46.85
N GLU A 103 31.16 2.20 -47.51
CA GLU A 103 30.11 2.98 -48.10
C GLU A 103 29.00 3.16 -47.07
N LEU A 104 28.60 4.41 -46.91
CA LEU A 104 27.58 4.81 -45.96
C LEU A 104 26.25 4.15 -46.34
N HIS A 105 25.53 3.55 -45.37
CA HIS A 105 24.23 2.91 -45.61
C HIS A 105 23.32 3.80 -46.47
N PRO A 106 22.58 3.27 -47.46
CA PRO A 106 21.84 4.08 -48.45
C PRO A 106 20.91 5.12 -47.82
N ASP A 107 20.24 4.78 -46.71
CA ASP A 107 19.40 5.71 -45.95
C ASP A 107 20.15 6.94 -45.42
N ARG A 108 21.44 6.78 -45.09
CA ARG A 108 22.28 7.86 -44.58
C ARG A 108 22.83 8.73 -45.72
N GLN A 109 23.07 8.17 -46.91
CA GLN A 109 23.34 8.96 -48.12
C GLN A 109 22.12 9.79 -48.51
N ALA A 110 20.91 9.21 -48.46
CA ALA A 110 19.66 9.92 -48.75
C ALA A 110 19.40 11.12 -47.81
N MET A 111 19.86 11.07 -46.56
CA MET A 111 19.79 12.21 -45.63
C MET A 111 20.82 13.32 -45.94
N LEU A 112 21.97 12.98 -46.51
CA LEU A 112 23.02 13.94 -46.85
C LEU A 112 22.79 14.61 -48.21
N ASP A 113 22.18 13.89 -49.15
CA ASP A 113 21.83 14.41 -50.48
C ASP A 113 20.58 15.31 -50.43
N GLN A 114 19.80 15.28 -49.35
CA GLN A 114 18.71 16.23 -49.15
C GLN A 114 19.26 17.63 -48.89
N PRO A 115 18.89 18.65 -49.70
CA PRO A 115 19.32 20.02 -49.46
C PRO A 115 18.81 20.48 -48.10
N ALA A 116 19.73 21.00 -47.28
CA ALA A 116 19.41 21.48 -45.93
C ALA A 116 18.22 22.45 -46.01
N PRO A 117 17.14 22.20 -45.24
CA PRO A 117 15.98 23.10 -45.27
C PRO A 117 16.44 24.49 -44.84
N GLU A 118 16.10 25.51 -45.65
CA GLU A 118 16.31 26.91 -45.29
C GLU A 118 15.79 27.16 -43.86
N PRO A 119 16.53 27.90 -43.03
CA PRO A 119 16.09 28.17 -41.67
C PRO A 119 14.76 28.94 -41.74
N GLU A 120 13.65 28.29 -41.39
CA GLU A 120 12.37 28.96 -41.25
C GLU A 120 12.56 30.21 -40.36
N PRO A 121 11.95 31.36 -40.71
CA PRO A 121 11.99 32.53 -39.85
C PRO A 121 11.41 32.09 -38.52
N THR A 122 12.29 32.10 -37.50
CA THR A 122 12.02 31.55 -36.19
C THR A 122 10.64 32.00 -35.73
N ARG A 123 9.65 31.10 -35.76
CA ARG A 123 8.40 31.29 -35.02
C ARG A 123 8.86 31.64 -33.62
N ALA A 124 8.55 32.87 -33.19
CA ALA A 124 9.07 33.47 -31.99
C ALA A 124 9.14 32.41 -30.89
N ARG A 125 10.35 31.89 -30.68
CA ARG A 125 10.66 30.97 -29.60
C ARG A 125 10.07 31.64 -28.38
N PRO A 126 9.10 31.04 -27.66
CA PRO A 126 8.35 31.74 -26.63
C PRO A 126 9.41 32.39 -25.77
N GLN A 127 9.47 33.73 -25.81
CA GLN A 127 10.48 34.44 -25.06
C GLN A 127 10.34 33.88 -23.67
N ARG A 128 11.42 33.25 -23.21
CA ARG A 128 11.48 32.59 -21.92
C ARG A 128 11.29 33.73 -20.94
N GLY A 129 10.03 34.02 -20.63
CA GLY A 129 9.57 35.05 -19.74
C GLY A 129 10.01 34.60 -18.37
N GLU A 130 11.28 34.81 -18.10
CA GLU A 130 11.84 34.71 -16.78
C GLU A 130 11.02 35.71 -15.97
N LYS A 131 10.13 35.19 -15.11
CA LYS A 131 9.64 35.95 -13.98
C LYS A 131 10.90 36.36 -13.22
N ARG A 132 11.35 37.58 -13.50
CA ARG A 132 12.50 38.20 -12.88
C ARG A 132 11.92 39.00 -11.73
N ASN A 133 12.41 38.74 -10.52
CA ASN A 133 12.08 39.58 -9.38
C ASN A 133 12.47 41.03 -9.68
N ALA A 134 12.01 41.99 -8.87
CA ALA A 134 12.36 43.41 -8.99
C ALA A 134 13.88 43.72 -9.10
N LYS A 135 14.74 42.76 -8.75
CA LYS A 135 16.22 42.79 -8.88
C LYS A 135 16.76 42.09 -10.14
N GLY A 136 15.94 41.80 -11.15
CA GLY A 136 16.36 41.18 -12.41
C GLY A 136 16.76 39.70 -12.34
N ARG A 137 16.66 39.07 -11.15
CA ARG A 137 17.04 37.66 -10.95
C ARG A 137 15.90 36.72 -11.29
N ARG A 138 16.21 35.66 -12.04
CA ARG A 138 15.28 34.59 -12.37
C ARG A 138 14.70 33.95 -11.11
N GLU A 139 13.38 34.00 -10.96
CA GLU A 139 12.66 33.35 -9.87
C GLU A 139 12.84 31.84 -9.95
N ARG A 140 13.43 31.27 -8.90
CA ARG A 140 13.52 29.82 -8.73
C ARG A 140 12.21 29.34 -8.11
N LYS A 141 11.57 28.33 -8.71
CA LYS A 141 10.42 27.66 -8.09
C LYS A 141 10.87 27.04 -6.76
N PRO A 142 10.08 27.17 -5.68
CA PRO A 142 10.39 26.50 -4.43
C PRO A 142 10.40 24.99 -4.67
N LYS A 143 11.43 24.31 -4.16
CA LYS A 143 11.50 22.84 -4.21
C LYS A 143 10.41 22.30 -3.29
N PRO A 144 9.59 21.32 -3.73
CA PRO A 144 8.63 20.68 -2.84
C PRO A 144 9.38 20.05 -1.67
N SER A 145 8.83 20.19 -0.45
CA SER A 145 9.41 19.58 0.74
C SER A 145 9.43 18.05 0.58
N ALA A 146 10.36 17.37 1.27
CA ALA A 146 10.50 15.92 1.20
C ALA A 146 9.18 15.18 1.55
N PHE A 147 8.34 15.80 2.38
CA PHE A 147 7.08 15.25 2.85
C PHE A 147 5.84 15.76 2.10
N ALA A 148 5.99 16.61 1.07
CA ALA A 148 4.85 17.16 0.34
C ALA A 148 3.94 16.04 -0.22
N ARG A 149 4.56 15.02 -0.84
CA ARG A 149 3.83 13.84 -1.37
C ARG A 149 3.19 13.01 -0.26
N GLU A 150 3.83 12.88 0.90
CA GLU A 150 3.28 12.12 2.02
C GLU A 150 2.09 12.83 2.66
N MET A 151 2.15 14.16 2.76
CA MET A 151 1.04 14.97 3.25
C MET A 151 -0.16 14.90 2.31
N GLU A 152 0.06 14.99 1.00
CA GLU A 152 -1.01 14.82 0.00
C GLU A 152 -1.69 13.45 0.11
N ILE A 153 -0.91 12.37 0.25
CA ILE A 153 -1.44 11.01 0.44
C ILE A 153 -2.20 10.91 1.78
N ALA A 154 -1.69 11.52 2.84
CA ALA A 154 -2.36 11.54 4.14
C ALA A 154 -3.69 12.30 4.10
N GLU A 155 -3.74 13.44 3.40
CA GLU A 155 -4.96 14.22 3.20
C GLU A 155 -5.99 13.46 2.35
N GLN A 156 -5.56 12.80 1.28
CA GLN A 156 -6.45 11.97 0.46
C GLN A 156 -7.08 10.85 1.31
N ARG A 157 -6.29 10.17 2.14
CA ARG A 157 -6.81 9.14 3.06
C ARG A 157 -7.76 9.70 4.12
N ARG A 158 -7.51 10.91 4.64
CA ARG A 158 -8.43 11.59 5.56
C ARG A 158 -9.75 11.90 4.88
N LYS A 159 -9.71 12.51 3.70
CA LYS A 159 -10.90 12.84 2.90
C LYS A 159 -11.72 11.60 2.53
N GLU A 160 -11.06 10.50 2.17
CA GLU A 160 -11.75 9.23 1.89
C GLU A 160 -12.42 8.66 3.16
N ALA A 161 -11.72 8.68 4.29
CA ALA A 161 -12.27 8.24 5.57
C ALA A 161 -13.45 9.11 6.03
N GLU A 162 -13.38 10.42 5.82
CA GLU A 162 -14.45 11.38 6.11
C GLU A 162 -15.67 11.11 5.22
N LYS A 163 -15.50 10.99 3.90
CA LYS A 163 -16.60 10.63 2.98
C LYS A 163 -17.29 9.32 3.40
N ARG A 164 -16.50 8.32 3.81
CA ARG A 164 -17.04 7.04 4.29
C ARG A 164 -17.79 7.18 5.62
N ARG A 165 -17.38 8.09 6.50
CA ARG A 165 -18.10 8.41 7.74
C ARG A 165 -19.39 9.15 7.45
N GLU A 166 -19.33 10.20 6.64
CA GLU A 166 -20.50 10.98 6.22
C GLU A 166 -21.55 10.09 5.56
N GLU A 167 -21.15 9.15 4.71
CA GLU A 167 -22.10 8.21 4.10
C GLU A 167 -22.77 7.30 5.15
N ARG A 168 -22.01 6.81 6.14
CA ARG A 168 -22.57 6.00 7.23
C ARG A 168 -23.50 6.80 8.11
N GLU A 169 -23.10 8.01 8.50
CA GLU A 169 -23.92 8.93 9.29
C GLU A 169 -25.19 9.32 8.55
N PHE A 170 -25.10 9.56 7.25
CA PHE A 170 -26.25 9.84 6.41
C PHE A 170 -27.22 8.66 6.36
N ARG A 171 -26.72 7.44 6.17
CA ARG A 171 -27.55 6.21 6.23
C ARG A 171 -28.18 6.02 7.61
N GLN A 172 -27.46 6.34 8.69
CA GLN A 172 -27.99 6.28 10.06
C GLN A 172 -29.08 7.33 10.28
N LYS A 173 -28.83 8.60 9.89
CA LYS A 173 -29.81 9.69 9.97
C LYS A 173 -31.07 9.40 9.16
N ASP A 174 -30.94 8.84 7.95
CA ASP A 174 -32.08 8.41 7.13
C ASP A 174 -32.90 7.32 7.84
N ARG A 175 -32.22 6.34 8.44
CA ARG A 175 -32.86 5.27 9.21
C ARG A 175 -33.57 5.79 10.46
N GLU A 176 -32.94 6.69 11.20
CA GLU A 176 -33.49 7.33 12.39
C GLU A 176 -34.69 8.23 12.04
N ALA A 177 -34.61 8.98 10.94
CA ALA A 177 -35.73 9.79 10.44
C ALA A 177 -36.94 8.92 10.07
N MET A 178 -36.72 7.80 9.37
CA MET A 178 -37.77 6.82 9.09
C MET A 178 -38.34 6.19 10.36
N ALA A 179 -37.48 5.80 11.30
CA ALA A 179 -37.91 5.24 12.58
C ALA A 179 -38.75 6.24 13.39
N ARG A 180 -38.36 7.52 13.39
CA ARG A 180 -39.09 8.61 14.04
C ARG A 180 -40.42 8.90 13.35
N ALA A 181 -40.47 8.85 12.03
CA ALA A 181 -41.68 9.05 11.25
C ALA A 181 -42.70 7.91 11.46
N LYS A 182 -42.21 6.68 11.62
CA LYS A 182 -43.01 5.47 11.89
C LYS A 182 -43.53 5.38 13.32
N ARG A 183 -43.12 6.28 14.23
CA ARG A 183 -43.62 6.30 15.61
C ARG A 183 -45.13 6.58 15.59
N PRO A 184 -45.95 5.70 16.21
CA PRO A 184 -47.39 5.90 16.26
C PRO A 184 -47.75 7.07 17.17
N ASP A 185 -48.97 7.55 17.00
CA ASP A 185 -49.54 8.61 17.81
C ASP A 185 -49.97 8.15 19.19
N GLN A 186 -50.41 9.08 20.01
CA GLN A 186 -50.99 8.78 21.32
C GLN A 186 -52.20 7.84 21.23
N THR A 187 -52.88 7.81 20.08
CA THR A 187 -53.96 6.88 19.74
C THR A 187 -53.48 5.60 19.03
N GLY A 188 -52.17 5.39 18.89
CA GLY A 188 -51.58 4.22 18.24
C GLY A 188 -51.59 4.24 16.71
N LYS A 189 -52.24 5.23 16.08
CA LYS A 189 -52.35 5.33 14.61
C LYS A 189 -51.05 5.87 13.99
N ARG A 190 -50.68 5.37 12.80
CA ARG A 190 -49.50 5.84 12.06
C ARG A 190 -49.75 7.19 11.40
N ARG A 191 -48.73 8.07 11.42
CA ARG A 191 -48.75 9.37 10.72
C ARG A 191 -48.15 9.23 9.32
N LEU A 192 -48.96 8.81 8.35
CA LEU A 192 -48.55 8.66 6.95
C LEU A 192 -47.90 9.93 6.36
N GLY A 193 -48.37 11.12 6.75
CA GLY A 193 -47.79 12.39 6.30
C GLY A 193 -46.35 12.64 6.77
N ARG A 194 -45.90 12.01 7.86
CA ARG A 194 -44.50 12.08 8.32
C ARG A 194 -43.62 11.09 7.58
N GLU A 195 -44.15 9.89 7.33
CA GLU A 195 -43.47 8.84 6.57
C GLU A 195 -43.29 9.25 5.11
N SER A 196 -44.33 9.84 4.50
CA SER A 196 -44.30 10.30 3.10
C SER A 196 -43.19 11.31 2.85
N LYS A 197 -42.96 12.28 3.75
CA LYS A 197 -41.91 13.30 3.59
C LYS A 197 -40.50 12.70 3.53
N VAL A 198 -40.19 11.71 4.36
CA VAL A 198 -38.86 11.07 4.36
C VAL A 198 -38.69 10.19 3.12
N LEU A 199 -39.75 9.49 2.70
CA LEU A 199 -39.76 8.68 1.48
C LEU A 199 -39.62 9.54 0.22
N LEU A 200 -40.32 10.67 0.14
CA LEU A 200 -40.19 11.62 -0.98
C LEU A 200 -38.75 12.12 -1.10
N GLY A 201 -38.13 12.59 -0.01
CA GLY A 201 -36.73 13.01 -0.03
C GLY A 201 -35.75 11.88 -0.39
N ARG A 202 -36.10 10.61 -0.18
CA ARG A 202 -35.30 9.47 -0.63
C ARG A 202 -35.48 9.21 -2.13
N VAL A 203 -36.71 9.35 -2.66
CA VAL A 203 -37.01 9.24 -4.10
C VAL A 203 -36.34 10.36 -4.88
N GLU A 204 -36.46 11.62 -4.43
CA GLU A 204 -35.77 12.77 -5.04
C GLU A 204 -34.26 12.54 -5.16
N ARG A 205 -33.63 11.99 -4.13
CA ARG A 205 -32.20 11.63 -4.16
C ARG A 205 -31.86 10.48 -5.10
N MET A 206 -32.77 9.53 -5.32
CA MET A 206 -32.54 8.44 -6.26
C MET A 206 -32.72 8.92 -7.70
N VAL A 207 -33.73 9.76 -7.94
CA VAL A 207 -34.02 10.34 -9.26
C VAL A 207 -32.97 11.39 -9.66
N GLY A 208 -32.53 12.26 -8.75
CA GLY A 208 -31.48 13.25 -9.03
C GLY A 208 -30.04 12.70 -9.08
N LYS A 209 -29.86 11.39 -8.90
CA LYS A 209 -28.58 10.68 -9.10
C LYS A 209 -28.57 9.85 -10.39
N ALA A 210 -29.70 9.75 -11.08
CA ALA A 210 -29.81 9.24 -12.45
C ALA A 210 -29.56 10.40 -13.42
#